data_AF-A0A377E476-F1
#
_entry.id   AF-A0A377E476-F1
#
_cell.length_a   1.000
_cell.length_b   1.000
_cell.length_c   1.000
_cell.angle_alpha   90.00
_cell.angle_beta   90.00
_cell.angle_gamma   90.00
#
_symmetry.space_group_name_H-M   'P 1'
#
loop_
_entity.id
_entity.type
_entity.pdbx_description
1 polymer ?
#
loop_
_entity_poly.entity_id
_entity_poly.type
_entity_poly.pdbx_seq_one_letter_code
_entity_poly.pdbx_strand_id
1 'polypeptide(L)'
;MAWNALFWCNHDQPRIVSRFGDEGEYRVPAAKMLAMVLHGMQGTPYIYQGEEIGMTNPHFSRITDYRDVESLNMFAELRNDGRDADELLAILASKSRDNSRTPMQWSNGDNAGFTAGEPWIGLGDNYQQINVEAALADDSSVFLHLPKVNRTA
;
A
#
# COMPACT_ATOMS: atom_id res chain seq x y z
N MET A 1 -13.77 -5.20 30.14
CA MET A 1 -14.28 -4.75 28.82
C MET A 1 -13.11 -4.79 27.86
N ALA A 2 -13.26 -5.44 26.70
CA ALA A 2 -12.25 -5.42 25.64
C ALA A 2 -12.64 -4.36 24.61
N TRP A 3 -11.67 -3.62 24.07
CA TRP A 3 -11.87 -2.63 23.02
C TRP A 3 -10.86 -2.91 21.90
N ASN A 4 -11.35 -3.13 20.69
CA ASN A 4 -10.50 -3.54 19.58
C ASN A 4 -9.85 -2.34 18.90
N ALA A 5 -8.58 -2.48 18.54
CA ALA A 5 -7.94 -1.65 17.52
C ALA A 5 -8.22 -2.29 16.16
N LEU A 6 -8.85 -1.55 15.26
CA LEU A 6 -9.25 -2.03 13.93
C LEU A 6 -8.27 -1.45 12.91
N PHE A 7 -7.56 -2.29 12.17
CA PHE A 7 -6.66 -1.84 11.12
C PHE A 7 -6.57 -2.87 10.00
N TRP A 8 -6.40 -2.40 8.77
CA TRP A 8 -6.05 -3.24 7.65
C TRP A 8 -4.55 -3.21 7.35
N CYS A 9 -3.97 -2.01 7.39
CA CYS A 9 -2.59 -1.78 6.99
C CYS A 9 -1.73 -1.36 8.18
N ASN A 10 -0.44 -1.65 8.06
CA ASN A 10 0.64 -1.05 8.82
C ASN A 10 1.95 -1.22 8.02
N HIS A 11 3.07 -0.77 8.57
CA HIS A 11 4.39 -0.84 7.95
C HIS A 11 4.95 -2.27 7.75
N ASP A 12 4.24 -3.30 8.19
CA ASP A 12 4.62 -4.72 8.09
C ASP A 12 3.62 -5.55 7.27
N GLN A 13 2.48 -4.99 6.90
CA GLN A 13 1.47 -5.66 6.10
C GLN A 13 1.44 -5.07 4.68
N PRO A 14 1.20 -5.90 3.64
CA PRO A 14 0.94 -5.41 2.29
C PRO A 14 -0.26 -4.46 2.25
N ARG A 15 -0.34 -3.64 1.20
CA ARG A 15 -1.43 -2.69 1.00
C ARG A 15 -2.75 -3.43 0.84
N ILE A 16 -3.79 -2.96 1.53
CA ILE A 16 -5.06 -3.70 1.62
C ILE A 16 -5.76 -3.87 0.27
N VAL A 17 -5.68 -2.87 -0.59
CA VAL A 17 -6.29 -2.89 -1.94
C VAL A 17 -5.66 -3.99 -2.79
N SER A 18 -4.35 -4.13 -2.74
CA SER A 18 -3.59 -5.21 -3.39
C SER A 18 -3.89 -6.59 -2.81
N ARG A 19 -4.15 -6.65 -1.50
CA ARG A 19 -4.28 -7.91 -0.77
C ARG A 19 -5.68 -8.51 -0.84
N PHE A 20 -6.71 -7.71 -0.65
CA PHE A 20 -8.11 -8.14 -0.54
C PHE A 20 -9.06 -7.41 -1.51
N GLY A 21 -8.55 -6.46 -2.27
CA GLY A 21 -9.32 -5.70 -3.26
C GLY A 21 -8.92 -6.06 -4.68
N ASP A 22 -8.91 -5.03 -5.52
CA ASP A 22 -8.50 -5.07 -6.92
C ASP A 22 -7.58 -3.87 -7.18
N GLU A 23 -6.51 -4.05 -7.96
CA GLU A 23 -5.60 -2.94 -8.33
C GLU A 23 -5.97 -2.30 -9.68
N GLY A 24 -6.85 -2.94 -10.43
CA GLY A 24 -7.28 -2.52 -11.77
C GLY A 24 -8.54 -1.67 -11.75
N GLU A 25 -9.53 -2.08 -12.54
CA GLU A 25 -10.77 -1.36 -12.80
C GLU A 25 -11.54 -0.99 -11.50
N TYR A 26 -11.50 -1.87 -10.51
CA TYR A 26 -12.27 -1.75 -9.28
C TYR A 26 -11.48 -1.21 -8.09
N ARG A 27 -10.27 -0.67 -8.31
CA ARG A 27 -9.41 -0.14 -7.24
C ARG A 27 -10.11 0.82 -6.29
N VAL A 28 -10.76 1.86 -6.83
CA VAL A 28 -11.45 2.87 -6.02
C VAL A 28 -12.68 2.28 -5.30
N PRO A 29 -13.60 1.55 -5.97
CA PRO A 29 -14.69 0.85 -5.29
C PRO A 29 -14.22 -0.11 -4.18
N ALA A 30 -13.20 -0.93 -4.45
CA ALA A 30 -12.68 -1.91 -3.50
C ALA A 30 -12.07 -1.22 -2.26
N ALA A 31 -11.24 -0.18 -2.46
CA ALA A 31 -10.67 0.60 -1.37
C ALA A 31 -11.74 1.21 -0.46
N LYS A 32 -12.79 1.80 -1.04
CA LYS A 32 -13.92 2.36 -0.28
C LYS A 32 -14.70 1.28 0.47
N MET A 33 -14.97 0.15 -0.19
CA MET A 33 -15.67 -0.97 0.44
C MET A 33 -14.89 -1.49 1.66
N LEU A 34 -13.58 -1.72 1.52
CA LEU A 34 -12.70 -2.16 2.61
C LEU A 34 -12.68 -1.17 3.78
N ALA A 35 -12.63 0.13 3.48
CA ALA A 35 -12.72 1.18 4.49
C ALA A 35 -14.07 1.17 5.23
N MET A 36 -15.20 1.07 4.50
CA MET A 36 -16.53 0.99 5.11
C MET A 36 -16.66 -0.23 6.03
N VAL A 37 -16.14 -1.39 5.61
CA VAL A 37 -16.16 -2.60 6.43
C VAL A 37 -15.39 -2.39 7.74
N LEU A 38 -14.18 -1.82 7.70
CA LEU A 38 -13.38 -1.60 8.90
C LEU A 38 -14.01 -0.60 9.86
N HIS A 39 -14.44 0.54 9.33
CA HIS A 39 -14.98 1.64 10.13
C HIS A 39 -16.42 1.38 10.60
N GLY A 40 -17.13 0.42 10.00
CA GLY A 40 -18.45 -0.03 10.46
C GLY A 40 -18.39 -1.05 11.62
N MET A 41 -17.21 -1.57 11.96
CA MET A 41 -17.03 -2.49 13.08
C MET A 41 -16.88 -1.76 14.43
N GLN A 42 -17.18 -2.45 15.53
CA GLN A 42 -17.00 -1.89 16.87
C GLN A 42 -15.52 -1.90 17.28
N GLY A 43 -14.95 -0.71 17.43
CA GLY A 43 -13.58 -0.49 17.90
C GLY A 43 -13.06 0.88 17.51
N THR A 44 -11.75 1.09 17.63
CA THR A 44 -11.08 2.30 17.14
C THR A 44 -10.37 1.98 15.83
N PRO A 45 -10.80 2.56 14.69
CA PRO A 45 -10.15 2.36 13.40
C PRO A 45 -8.84 3.14 13.29
N TYR A 46 -7.86 2.55 12.63
CA TYR A 46 -6.57 3.14 12.27
C TYR A 46 -6.40 3.11 10.76
N ILE A 47 -5.97 4.24 10.21
CA ILE A 47 -5.65 4.40 8.79
C ILE A 47 -4.14 4.52 8.67
N TYR A 48 -3.52 3.73 7.80
CA TYR A 48 -2.09 3.83 7.52
C TYR A 48 -1.82 4.78 6.35
N GLN A 49 -0.69 5.50 6.37
CA GLN A 49 -0.35 6.49 5.34
C GLN A 49 -0.48 5.92 3.91
N GLY A 50 -1.25 6.56 3.04
CA GLY A 50 -1.48 6.12 1.67
C GLY A 50 -2.68 5.18 1.50
N GLU A 51 -3.24 4.62 2.57
CA GLU A 51 -4.50 3.86 2.51
C GLU A 51 -5.65 4.78 2.05
N GLU A 52 -5.61 6.04 2.45
CA GLU A 52 -6.61 7.05 2.11
C GLU A 52 -6.65 7.44 0.63
N ILE A 53 -5.57 7.21 -0.13
CA ILE A 53 -5.56 7.38 -1.59
C ILE A 53 -5.65 6.03 -2.33
N GLY A 54 -5.74 4.93 -1.57
CA GLY A 54 -5.75 3.57 -2.10
C GLY A 54 -4.43 3.22 -2.81
N MET A 55 -3.29 3.55 -2.17
CA MET A 55 -1.98 3.07 -2.63
C MET A 55 -1.95 1.55 -2.73
N THR A 56 -1.27 1.04 -3.74
CA THR A 56 -1.09 -0.39 -4.01
C THR A 56 0.32 -0.83 -3.66
N ASN A 57 0.58 -2.13 -3.72
CA ASN A 57 1.93 -2.66 -3.72
C ASN A 57 2.73 -2.06 -4.90
N PRO A 58 4.07 -1.94 -4.79
CA PRO A 58 4.87 -1.18 -5.74
C PRO A 58 5.29 -1.92 -7.01
N HIS A 59 4.96 -3.22 -7.13
CA HIS A 59 5.32 -4.08 -8.26
C HIS A 59 6.84 -4.16 -8.56
N PHE A 60 7.66 -4.15 -7.51
CA PHE A 60 9.10 -4.39 -7.66
C PHE A 60 9.40 -5.73 -8.32
N SER A 61 10.15 -5.67 -9.42
CA SER A 61 10.46 -6.82 -10.28
C SER A 61 11.89 -7.33 -10.13
N ARG A 62 12.74 -6.64 -9.36
CA ARG A 62 14.13 -7.06 -9.11
C ARG A 62 14.39 -7.11 -7.61
N ILE A 63 15.20 -8.07 -7.19
CA ILE A 63 15.60 -8.18 -5.77
C ILE A 63 16.30 -6.91 -5.26
N THR A 64 17.00 -6.19 -6.14
CA THR A 64 17.69 -4.92 -5.81
C THR A 64 16.75 -3.76 -5.57
N ASP A 65 15.45 -3.89 -5.84
CA ASP A 65 14.46 -2.86 -5.54
C ASP A 65 13.97 -2.94 -4.07
N TYR A 66 14.15 -4.11 -3.44
CA TYR A 66 13.81 -4.36 -2.03
C TYR A 66 14.93 -3.88 -1.08
N ARG A 67 14.57 -3.58 0.17
CA ARG A 67 15.45 -3.08 1.23
C ARG A 67 15.32 -3.87 2.53
N ASP A 68 14.18 -4.51 2.75
CA ASP A 68 13.88 -5.28 3.94
C ASP A 68 14.79 -6.51 4.07
N VAL A 69 15.50 -6.60 5.20
CA VAL A 69 16.51 -7.64 5.44
C VAL A 69 15.90 -9.03 5.45
N GLU A 70 14.67 -9.19 5.96
CA GLU A 70 13.96 -10.47 5.95
C GLU A 70 13.65 -10.92 4.52
N SER A 71 13.16 -10.00 3.67
CA SER A 71 12.92 -10.24 2.25
C SER A 71 14.19 -10.64 1.50
N LEU A 72 15.31 -9.94 1.75
CA LEU A 72 16.61 -10.22 1.14
C LEU A 72 17.19 -11.57 1.59
N ASN A 73 17.12 -11.88 2.89
CA ASN A 73 17.59 -13.16 3.43
C ASN A 73 16.76 -14.33 2.90
N MET A 74 15.43 -14.22 2.94
CA MET A 74 14.53 -15.23 2.40
C MET A 74 14.82 -15.52 0.92
N PHE A 75 15.05 -14.47 0.12
CA PHE A 75 15.39 -14.64 -1.29
C PHE A 75 16.73 -15.36 -1.46
N ALA A 76 17.76 -14.93 -0.73
CA ALA A 76 19.09 -15.53 -0.83
C ALA A 76 19.12 -17.00 -0.39
N GLU A 77 18.47 -17.33 0.73
CA GLU A 77 18.37 -18.69 1.25
C GLU A 77 17.66 -19.61 0.26
N LEU A 78 16.46 -19.24 -0.18
CA LEU A 78 15.68 -20.09 -1.09
C LEU A 78 16.31 -20.17 -2.49
N ARG A 79 17.01 -19.14 -2.95
CA ARG A 79 17.78 -19.22 -4.21
C ARG A 79 18.95 -20.19 -4.09
N ASN A 80 19.64 -20.22 -2.95
CA ASN A 80 20.71 -21.19 -2.72
C ASN A 80 20.17 -22.63 -2.67
N ASP A 81 18.93 -22.82 -2.22
CA ASP A 81 18.22 -24.10 -2.26
C ASP A 81 17.72 -24.47 -3.68
N GLY A 82 18.02 -23.65 -4.69
CA GLY A 82 17.68 -23.92 -6.09
C GLY A 82 16.27 -23.51 -6.51
N ARG A 83 15.55 -22.73 -5.69
CA ARG A 83 14.24 -22.18 -6.06
C ARG A 83 14.36 -21.15 -7.18
N ASP A 84 13.34 -21.07 -8.02
CA ASP A 84 13.30 -20.14 -9.14
C ASP A 84 13.19 -18.67 -8.69
N ALA A 85 13.83 -17.74 -9.40
CA ALA A 85 13.87 -16.33 -9.01
C ALA A 85 12.51 -15.67 -9.17
N ASP A 86 11.82 -15.99 -10.26
CA ASP A 86 10.58 -15.33 -10.61
C ASP A 86 9.48 -15.76 -9.64
N GLU A 87 9.49 -17.04 -9.23
CA GLU A 87 8.65 -17.54 -8.13
C GLU A 87 8.89 -16.76 -6.82
N LEU A 88 10.15 -16.56 -6.43
CA LEU A 88 10.47 -15.87 -5.18
C LEU A 88 10.12 -14.38 -5.25
N LEU A 89 10.35 -13.73 -6.41
CA LEU A 89 9.95 -12.35 -6.63
C LEU A 89 8.43 -12.18 -6.58
N ALA A 90 7.67 -13.13 -7.12
CA ALA A 90 6.20 -13.15 -6.99
C ALA A 90 5.75 -13.30 -5.52
N ILE A 91 6.45 -14.10 -4.71
CA ILE A 91 6.21 -14.17 -3.26
C ILE A 91 6.48 -12.81 -2.62
N LEU A 92 7.62 -12.19 -2.89
CA LEU A 92 7.98 -10.87 -2.33
C LEU A 92 6.98 -9.78 -2.74
N ALA A 93 6.56 -9.75 -4.01
CA ALA A 93 5.56 -8.81 -4.51
C ALA A 93 4.22 -8.90 -3.76
N SER A 94 3.89 -10.06 -3.17
CA SER A 94 2.68 -10.26 -2.38
C SER A 94 2.88 -10.19 -0.86
N LYS A 95 4.10 -10.40 -0.35
CA LYS A 95 4.36 -10.59 1.09
C LYS A 95 5.37 -9.65 1.72
N SER A 96 6.25 -9.04 0.94
CA SER A 96 7.32 -8.21 1.49
C SER A 96 6.76 -7.05 2.31
N ARG A 97 7.42 -6.76 3.43
CA ARG A 97 7.11 -5.60 4.29
C ARG A 97 7.39 -4.29 3.57
N ASP A 98 8.27 -4.29 2.57
CA ASP A 98 8.57 -3.11 1.76
C ASP A 98 7.36 -2.63 0.94
N ASN A 99 6.39 -3.51 0.68
CA ASN A 99 5.20 -3.17 -0.11
C ASN A 99 4.38 -2.01 0.47
N SER A 100 4.45 -1.78 1.79
CA SER A 100 3.80 -0.64 2.45
C SER A 100 4.76 0.47 2.88
N ARG A 101 6.07 0.33 2.62
CA ARG A 101 7.12 1.27 3.05
C ARG A 101 7.60 2.21 1.94
N THR A 102 7.10 2.03 0.72
CA THR A 102 7.41 2.94 -0.38
C THR A 102 6.98 4.38 -0.05
N PRO A 103 7.66 5.38 -0.62
CA PRO A 103 7.35 6.78 -0.37
C PRO A 103 5.88 7.12 -0.56
N MET A 104 5.36 8.00 0.31
CA MET A 104 4.01 8.54 0.15
C MET A 104 3.91 9.31 -1.17
N GLN A 105 2.81 9.10 -1.90
CA GLN A 105 2.60 9.65 -3.23
C GLN A 105 1.82 10.98 -3.13
N TRP A 106 2.52 12.10 -2.99
CA TRP A 106 1.91 13.42 -2.80
C TRP A 106 1.40 14.04 -4.09
N SER A 107 2.14 13.90 -5.19
CA SER A 107 1.84 14.49 -6.51
C SER A 107 2.29 13.58 -7.65
N ASN A 108 2.06 14.01 -8.90
CA ASN A 108 2.55 13.34 -10.11
C ASN A 108 3.95 13.80 -10.56
N GLY A 109 4.59 14.71 -9.81
CA GLY A 109 5.93 15.21 -10.09
C GLY A 109 7.05 14.26 -9.63
N ASP A 110 8.30 14.73 -9.74
CA ASP A 110 9.49 13.95 -9.39
C ASP A 110 9.39 13.35 -7.97
N ASN A 111 9.75 12.07 -7.85
CA ASN A 111 9.64 11.29 -6.61
C ASN A 111 8.26 11.34 -5.94
N ALA A 112 7.20 11.50 -6.74
CA ALA A 112 5.84 11.73 -6.26
C ALA A 112 5.70 12.92 -5.30
N GLY A 113 6.63 13.89 -5.33
CA GLY A 113 6.70 15.00 -4.38
C GLY A 113 7.19 14.61 -2.98
N PHE A 114 7.71 13.39 -2.77
CA PHE A 114 8.21 12.93 -1.47
C PHE A 114 9.54 13.57 -1.09
N THR A 115 10.45 13.73 -2.04
CA THR A 115 11.78 14.28 -1.81
C THR A 115 12.34 14.92 -3.08
N ALA A 116 13.17 15.95 -2.93
CA ALA A 116 13.96 16.52 -4.02
C ALA A 116 15.25 15.73 -4.30
N GLY A 117 15.64 14.81 -3.42
CA GLY A 117 16.81 13.94 -3.57
C GLY A 117 16.45 12.54 -4.08
N GLU A 118 17.27 11.55 -3.75
CA GLU A 118 16.96 10.14 -4.06
C GLU A 118 16.18 9.51 -2.89
N PRO A 119 15.02 8.88 -3.12
CA PRO A 119 14.33 8.15 -2.07
C PRO A 119 15.12 6.90 -1.67
N TRP A 120 15.08 6.54 -0.39
CA TRP A 120 15.83 5.39 0.15
C TRP A 120 15.37 4.03 -0.42
N ILE A 121 14.12 3.97 -0.90
CA ILE A 121 13.50 2.85 -1.60
C ILE A 121 12.70 3.39 -2.80
N GLY A 122 12.53 2.56 -3.83
CA GLY A 122 11.80 2.94 -5.04
C GLY A 122 10.34 3.35 -4.78
N LEU A 123 9.77 4.08 -5.74
CA LEU A 123 8.35 4.47 -5.74
C LEU A 123 7.47 3.30 -6.20
N GLY A 124 6.17 3.40 -5.93
CA GLY A 124 5.19 2.62 -6.68
C GLY A 124 5.14 3.06 -8.14
N ASP A 125 4.93 2.12 -9.06
CA ASP A 125 4.89 2.35 -10.51
C ASP A 125 3.74 3.26 -10.98
N ASN A 126 2.77 3.51 -10.11
CA ASN A 126 1.51 4.20 -10.43
C ASN A 126 1.35 5.57 -9.73
N TYR A 127 2.42 6.14 -9.19
CA TYR A 127 2.34 7.41 -8.46
C TYR A 127 1.82 8.58 -9.31
N GLN A 128 2.00 8.53 -10.63
CA GLN A 128 1.49 9.56 -11.54
C GLN A 128 -0.04 9.62 -11.56
N GLN A 129 -0.70 8.48 -11.34
CA GLN A 129 -2.16 8.35 -11.32
C GLN A 129 -2.72 8.34 -9.89
N ILE A 130 -2.03 7.67 -8.96
CA ILE A 130 -2.45 7.55 -7.57
C ILE A 130 -1.60 8.49 -6.73
N ASN A 131 -2.10 9.68 -6.43
CA ASN A 131 -1.43 10.60 -5.53
C ASN A 131 -2.44 11.52 -4.83
N VAL A 132 -1.98 12.21 -3.80
CA VAL A 132 -2.81 13.09 -2.97
C VAL A 132 -3.39 14.25 -3.80
N GLU A 133 -2.60 14.88 -4.65
CA GLU A 133 -3.07 15.96 -5.53
C GLU A 133 -4.25 15.51 -6.40
N ALA A 134 -4.12 14.38 -7.09
CA ALA A 134 -5.19 13.79 -7.89
C ALA A 134 -6.40 13.40 -7.05
N ALA A 135 -6.19 12.81 -5.86
CA ALA A 135 -7.27 12.40 -4.97
C ALA A 135 -8.05 13.59 -4.37
N LEU A 136 -7.40 14.74 -4.16
CA LEU A 136 -8.05 15.96 -3.69
C LEU A 136 -8.87 16.66 -4.79
N ALA A 137 -8.49 16.48 -6.05
CA ALA A 137 -9.19 17.04 -7.20
C ALA A 137 -10.43 16.20 -7.64
N ASP A 138 -10.53 14.95 -7.18
CA ASP A 138 -11.62 14.03 -7.51
C ASP A 138 -12.59 13.85 -6.33
N ASP A 139 -13.80 14.41 -6.45
CA ASP A 139 -14.90 14.27 -5.47
C ASP A 139 -15.33 12.82 -5.22
N SER A 140 -14.99 11.92 -6.14
CA SER A 140 -15.22 10.49 -6.04
C SER A 140 -14.00 9.70 -5.56
N SER A 141 -12.96 10.35 -5.06
CA SER A 141 -11.76 9.67 -4.57
C SER A 141 -12.00 8.84 -3.30
N VAL A 142 -11.04 7.97 -3.00
CA VAL A 142 -10.98 7.24 -1.71
C VAL A 142 -10.82 8.25 -0.56
N PHE A 143 -10.02 9.29 -0.77
CA PHE A 143 -9.65 10.28 0.24
C PHE A 143 -10.87 11.02 0.77
N LEU A 144 -11.74 11.50 -0.12
CA LEU A 144 -12.94 12.24 0.27
C LEU A 144 -14.08 11.35 0.79
N HIS A 145 -13.95 10.02 0.65
CA HIS A 145 -14.90 9.07 1.22
C HIS A 145 -14.66 8.83 2.72
N LEU A 146 -13.40 8.75 3.17
CA LEU A 146 -13.06 8.47 4.56
C LEU A 146 -13.60 9.50 5.58
N PRO A 147 -13.55 10.83 5.34
CA PRO A 147 -14.19 11.81 6.21
C PRO A 147 -15.69 11.64 6.36
N LYS A 148 -16.39 11.14 5.33
CA LYS A 148 -17.84 10.88 5.41
C LYS A 148 -18.12 9.75 6.38
N VAL A 149 -17.32 8.67 6.29
CA VAL A 149 -17.42 7.52 7.19
C VAL A 149 -17.08 7.90 8.64
N ASN A 150 -16.03 8.70 8.84
CA ASN A 150 -15.62 9.17 10.18
C ASN A 150 -16.58 10.17 10.84
N ARG A 151 -17.55 10.71 10.10
CA ARG A 151 -18.59 11.62 10.64
C ARG A 151 -19.91 10.91 10.96
N THR A 152 -20.08 9.68 10.48
CA THR A 152 -21.31 8.89 10.67
C THR A 152 -21.20 7.83 11.75
N ALA A 153 -20.05 7.69 12.39
CA ALA A 153 -19.78 6.77 13.50
C ALA A 153 -19.88 7.48 14.86
#